data_AF-A0A4Q6BQI8-F1
#
_entry.id   AF-A0A4Q6BQI8-F1
#
_cell.length_a   1.000
_cell.length_b   1.000
_cell.length_c   1.000
_cell.angle_alpha   90.00
_cell.angle_beta   90.00
_cell.angle_gamma   90.00
#
_symmetry.space_group_name_H-M   'P 1'
#
loop_
_entity.id
_entity.type
_entity.pdbx_description
1 polymer ?
#
loop_
_entity_poly.entity_id
_entity_poly.type
_entity_poly.pdbx_seq_one_letter_code
_entity_poly.pdbx_strand_id
1 'polypeptide(L)'
;MSFAGLRSVSPIHIEYLKNMGVAASMSISLLSDGELDGLVACHHYAGPLRVPYAVRETCAYLGQALSWQSTALRTAHAAEKARAVRECEAAIMQSVARESDLLDGLATEALTGIAEATGAVVVLQEGSRRVGATPSTEQLTKLVAYLGTREDDTFFTDKLARELPEAAAWSSVASGVLAVTISRELREYLIWFRPMTEQTID
;
A
#
# COMPACT_ATOMS: atom_id res chain seq x y z
N MET A 1 31.42 -5.31 20.17
CA MET A 1 30.54 -5.98 21.17
C MET A 1 29.15 -6.29 20.60
N SER A 2 28.98 -6.46 19.28
CA SER A 2 27.65 -6.50 18.63
C SER A 2 26.78 -7.70 19.02
N PHE A 3 27.40 -8.86 19.31
CA PHE A 3 26.71 -10.10 19.67
C PHE A 3 26.75 -10.43 21.17
N ALA A 4 27.21 -9.50 22.01
CA ALA A 4 27.33 -9.74 23.45
C ALA A 4 25.98 -9.57 24.15
N GLY A 5 25.42 -10.64 24.72
CA GLY A 5 24.13 -10.63 25.42
C GLY A 5 24.08 -9.80 26.71
N LEU A 6 25.23 -9.35 27.22
CA LEU A 6 25.35 -8.46 28.40
C LEU A 6 25.85 -7.05 28.02
N ARG A 7 25.83 -6.71 26.73
CA ARG A 7 26.25 -5.38 26.27
C ARG A 7 25.41 -4.30 26.94
N SER A 8 26.06 -3.26 27.45
CA SER A 8 25.37 -2.06 27.93
C SER A 8 24.60 -1.39 26.79
N VAL A 9 23.35 -1.02 27.06
CA VAL A 9 22.48 -0.31 26.11
C VAL A 9 22.71 1.20 26.19
N SER A 10 22.25 1.93 25.16
CA SER A 10 22.37 3.38 25.13
C SER A 10 21.71 4.02 26.37
N PRO A 11 22.36 4.97 27.07
CA PRO A 11 21.77 5.70 28.19
C PRO A 11 20.45 6.40 27.82
N ILE A 12 20.32 6.89 26.59
CA ILE A 12 19.07 7.53 26.10
C ILE A 12 17.92 6.51 26.03
N HIS A 13 18.21 5.26 25.65
CA HIS A 13 17.20 4.20 25.65
C HIS A 13 16.74 3.85 27.08
N ILE A 14 17.65 3.90 28.06
CA ILE A 14 17.30 3.71 29.47
C ILE A 14 16.37 4.82 29.96
N GLU A 15 16.67 6.08 29.61
CA GLU A 15 15.79 7.21 29.95
C GLU A 15 14.41 7.08 29.30
N TYR A 16 14.36 6.67 28.03
CA TYR A 16 13.10 6.39 27.34
C TYR A 16 12.26 5.31 28.06
N LEU A 17 12.86 4.19 28.44
CA LEU A 17 12.18 3.14 29.22
C LEU A 17 11.67 3.66 30.57
N LYS A 18 12.47 4.49 31.26
CA LYS A 18 12.05 5.12 32.53
C LYS A 18 10.84 6.05 32.35
N ASN A 19 10.83 6.86 31.29
CA ASN A 19 9.70 7.75 30.97
C ASN A 19 8.42 6.96 30.67
N MET A 20 8.55 5.73 30.14
CA MET A 20 7.43 4.80 29.97
C MET A 20 7.08 3.99 31.24
N GLY A 21 7.82 4.16 32.34
CA GLY A 21 7.63 3.37 33.57
C GLY A 21 8.09 1.91 33.47
N VAL A 22 8.86 1.55 32.45
CA VAL A 22 9.33 0.18 32.22
C VAL A 22 10.58 -0.10 33.06
N ALA A 23 10.52 -1.14 33.90
CA ALA A 23 11.61 -1.53 34.81
C ALA A 23 12.54 -2.61 34.23
N ALA A 24 12.03 -3.45 33.32
CA ALA A 24 12.84 -4.35 32.50
C ALA A 24 12.24 -4.51 31.11
N SER A 25 13.10 -4.66 30.10
CA SER A 25 12.69 -4.81 28.70
C SER A 25 13.50 -5.91 28.01
N MET A 26 12.88 -6.59 27.06
CA MET A 26 13.51 -7.56 26.15
C MET A 26 12.86 -7.40 24.79
N SER A 27 13.63 -7.49 23.71
CA SER A 27 13.09 -7.51 22.35
C SER A 27 13.62 -8.68 21.54
N ILE A 28 12.82 -9.12 20.57
CA ILE A 28 13.17 -10.16 19.61
C ILE A 28 12.91 -9.58 18.22
N SER A 29 13.94 -9.56 17.38
CA SER A 29 13.81 -9.08 16.00
C SER A 29 13.01 -10.07 15.16
N LEU A 30 12.12 -9.54 14.33
CA LEU A 30 11.43 -10.29 13.29
C LEU A 30 12.09 -9.94 11.96
N LEU A 31 12.73 -10.93 11.33
CA LEU A 31 13.50 -10.75 10.10
C LEU A 31 12.83 -11.48 8.92
N SER A 32 12.66 -10.81 7.78
CA SER A 32 12.31 -11.45 6.50
C SER A 32 13.41 -11.15 5.50
N ASP A 33 13.92 -12.19 4.83
CA ASP A 33 14.98 -12.06 3.80
C ASP A 33 16.23 -11.27 4.25
N GLY A 34 16.54 -11.32 5.55
CA GLY A 34 17.68 -10.61 6.14
C GLY A 34 17.40 -9.16 6.54
N GLU A 35 16.21 -8.64 6.27
CA GLU A 35 15.77 -7.29 6.65
C GLU A 35 14.91 -7.30 7.91
N LEU A 36 14.93 -6.19 8.66
CA LEU A 36 14.15 -6.04 9.89
C LEU A 36 12.72 -5.60 9.57
N ASP A 37 11.79 -6.55 9.57
CA ASP A 37 10.37 -6.32 9.34
C ASP A 37 9.65 -5.79 10.59
N GLY A 38 10.19 -6.09 11.78
CA GLY A 38 9.58 -5.67 13.02
C GLY A 38 10.24 -6.26 14.26
N LEU A 39 9.54 -6.15 15.38
CA LEU A 39 10.05 -6.54 16.68
C LEU A 39 8.93 -6.96 17.64
N VAL A 40 9.18 -8.03 18.38
CA VAL A 40 8.40 -8.37 19.58
C VAL A 40 9.04 -7.63 20.74
N ALA A 41 8.32 -6.65 21.31
CA ALA A 41 8.76 -5.89 22.47
C ALA A 41 8.08 -6.39 23.75
N CYS A 42 8.87 -6.80 24.73
CA CYS A 42 8.41 -7.28 26.03
C CYS A 42 8.78 -6.25 27.10
N HIS A 43 7.79 -5.77 27.85
CA HIS A 43 7.99 -4.84 28.97
C HIS A 43 7.55 -5.46 30.29
N HIS A 44 8.30 -5.18 31.35
CA HIS A 44 7.95 -5.53 32.72
C HIS A 44 8.00 -4.30 33.61
N TYR A 45 6.88 -4.01 34.28
CA TYR A 45 6.67 -2.77 35.04
C TYR A 45 6.86 -2.95 36.55
N ALA A 46 6.64 -4.17 37.08
CA ALA A 46 6.60 -4.43 38.52
C ALA A 46 7.98 -4.45 39.21
N GLY A 47 9.07 -4.31 38.45
CA GLY A 47 10.44 -4.29 38.97
C GLY A 47 11.44 -4.90 38.00
N PRO A 48 12.69 -5.11 38.44
CA PRO A 48 13.69 -5.78 37.62
C PRO A 48 13.30 -7.24 37.33
N LEU A 49 13.45 -7.67 36.08
CA LEU A 49 13.21 -9.06 35.68
C LEU A 49 14.40 -9.59 34.88
N ARG A 50 14.96 -10.72 35.33
CA ARG A 50 15.99 -11.46 34.59
C ARG A 50 15.36 -12.70 33.94
N VAL A 51 15.19 -12.65 32.62
CA VAL A 51 14.69 -13.79 31.84
C VAL A 51 15.82 -14.83 31.69
N PRO A 52 15.63 -16.12 32.05
CA PRO A 52 16.64 -17.15 31.89
C PRO A 52 17.07 -17.36 30.43
N TYR A 53 18.32 -17.76 30.19
CA TYR A 53 18.86 -17.92 28.84
C TYR A 53 18.04 -18.88 27.97
N ALA A 54 17.68 -20.05 28.50
CA ALA A 54 16.85 -21.03 27.77
C ALA A 54 15.50 -20.44 27.33
N VAL A 55 14.91 -19.56 28.14
CA VAL A 55 13.66 -18.86 27.78
C VAL A 55 13.93 -17.85 26.67
N ARG A 56 15.05 -17.10 26.73
CA ARG A 56 15.43 -16.16 25.66
C ARG A 56 15.68 -16.86 24.32
N GLU A 57 16.36 -18.00 24.32
CA GLU A 57 16.58 -18.83 23.13
C GLU A 57 15.25 -19.35 22.56
N THR A 58 14.37 -19.85 23.42
CA THR A 58 13.03 -20.29 23.00
C THR A 58 12.24 -19.15 22.38
N CYS A 59 12.26 -17.97 23.00
CA CYS A 59 11.66 -16.76 22.47
C CYS A 59 12.27 -16.34 21.12
N ALA A 60 13.59 -16.44 20.95
CA ALA A 60 14.26 -16.15 19.69
C ALA A 60 13.84 -17.11 18.58
N TYR A 61 13.73 -18.41 18.90
CA TYR A 61 13.21 -19.42 17.98
C TYR A 61 11.76 -19.14 17.57
N LEU A 62 10.90 -18.78 18.52
CA LEU A 62 9.52 -18.39 18.22
C LEU A 62 9.45 -17.13 17.34
N GLY A 63 10.36 -16.16 17.54
CA GLY A 63 10.50 -15.00 16.67
C GLY A 63 10.82 -15.39 15.22
N GLN A 64 11.76 -16.33 15.03
CA GLN A 64 12.08 -16.85 13.68
C GLN A 64 10.89 -17.58 13.04
N ALA A 65 10.18 -18.42 13.81
CA ALA A 65 9.00 -19.11 13.32
C ALA A 65 7.88 -18.13 12.93
N LEU A 66 7.66 -17.08 13.73
CA LEU A 66 6.71 -16.01 13.44
C LEU A 66 7.08 -15.23 12.18
N SER A 67 8.36 -14.87 12.03
CA SER A 67 8.87 -14.25 10.81
C SER A 67 8.57 -15.08 9.57
N TRP A 68 8.90 -16.37 9.59
CA TRP A 68 8.64 -17.26 8.46
C TRP A 68 7.14 -17.34 8.14
N GLN A 69 6.30 -17.49 9.16
CA GLN A 69 4.84 -17.56 8.97
C GLN A 69 4.27 -16.26 8.40
N SER A 70 4.78 -15.10 8.84
CA SER A 70 4.40 -13.79 8.31
C SER A 70 4.74 -13.68 6.82
N THR A 71 5.97 -14.05 6.43
CA THR A 71 6.38 -14.09 5.03
C THR A 71 5.49 -15.01 4.21
N ALA A 72 5.23 -16.23 4.69
CA ALA A 72 4.36 -17.20 4.00
C ALA A 72 2.93 -16.66 3.77
N LEU A 73 2.34 -16.00 4.79
CA LEU A 73 1.03 -15.36 4.67
C LEU A 73 1.03 -14.21 3.66
N ARG A 74 2.06 -13.35 3.68
CA ARG A 74 2.22 -12.27 2.70
C ARG A 74 2.35 -12.80 1.28
N THR A 75 3.13 -13.86 1.07
CA THR A 75 3.28 -14.51 -0.24
C THR A 75 1.96 -15.10 -0.73
N ALA A 76 1.22 -15.80 0.14
CA ALA A 76 -0.08 -16.35 -0.20
C ALA A 76 -1.08 -15.26 -0.59
N HIS A 77 -1.14 -14.16 0.18
CA HIS A 77 -1.99 -13.00 -0.12
C HIS A 77 -1.63 -12.33 -1.44
N ALA A 78 -0.33 -12.17 -1.72
CA ALA A 78 0.14 -11.61 -2.99
C ALA A 78 -0.24 -12.51 -4.18
N ALA A 79 -0.13 -13.83 -4.03
CA ALA A 79 -0.54 -14.80 -5.05
C ALA A 79 -2.06 -14.74 -5.33
N GLU A 80 -2.88 -14.58 -4.29
CA GLU A 80 -4.31 -14.40 -4.41
C GLU A 80 -4.67 -13.11 -5.16
N LYS A 81 -4.07 -11.97 -4.76
CA LYS A 81 -4.25 -10.70 -5.47
C LYS A 81 -3.84 -10.80 -6.94
N ALA A 82 -2.69 -11.41 -7.23
CA ALA A 82 -2.23 -11.59 -8.61
C ALA A 82 -3.18 -12.47 -9.43
N ARG A 83 -3.83 -13.46 -8.81
CA ARG A 83 -4.88 -14.26 -9.46
C ARG A 83 -6.11 -13.41 -9.78
N ALA A 84 -6.60 -12.62 -8.82
CA ALA A 84 -7.75 -11.74 -9.02
C ALA A 84 -7.51 -10.71 -10.14
N VAL A 85 -6.31 -10.14 -10.21
CA VAL A 85 -5.92 -9.22 -11.30
C VAL A 85 -5.95 -9.93 -12.66
N ARG A 86 -5.37 -11.14 -12.76
CA ARG A 86 -5.41 -11.92 -14.02
C ARG A 86 -6.83 -12.27 -14.47
N GLU A 87 -7.74 -12.53 -13.55
CA GLU A 87 -9.16 -12.76 -13.85
C GLU A 87 -9.82 -11.51 -14.43
N CYS A 88 -9.51 -10.33 -13.86
CA CYS A 88 -9.98 -9.05 -14.38
C CYS A 88 -9.41 -8.75 -15.78
N GLU A 89 -8.11 -8.95 -15.99
CA GLU A 89 -7.45 -8.79 -17.29
C GLU A 89 -8.08 -9.70 -18.36
N ALA A 90 -8.31 -10.97 -18.03
CA ALA A 90 -8.96 -11.91 -18.94
C ALA A 90 -10.38 -11.48 -19.30
N ALA A 91 -11.15 -10.95 -18.34
CA ALA A 91 -12.49 -10.43 -18.59
C ALA A 91 -12.46 -9.20 -19.52
N ILE A 92 -11.52 -8.28 -19.31
CA ILE A 92 -11.34 -7.10 -20.18
C ILE A 92 -10.95 -7.53 -21.59
N MET A 93 -9.99 -8.45 -21.75
CA MET A 93 -9.57 -8.95 -23.06
C MET A 93 -10.71 -9.63 -23.82
N GLN A 94 -11.58 -10.36 -23.13
CA GLN A 94 -12.79 -10.94 -23.73
C GLN A 94 -13.79 -9.87 -24.16
N SER A 95 -13.93 -8.79 -23.39
CA SER A 95 -14.79 -7.65 -23.73
C SER A 95 -14.27 -6.92 -24.97
N VAL A 96 -12.97 -6.58 -24.99
CA VAL A 96 -12.30 -5.95 -26.15
C VAL A 96 -12.44 -6.79 -27.42
N ALA A 97 -12.40 -8.12 -27.32
CA ALA A 97 -12.58 -8.99 -28.49
C ALA A 97 -14.03 -9.06 -29.02
N ARG A 98 -15.02 -8.65 -28.22
CA ARG A 98 -16.45 -8.69 -28.58
C ARG A 98 -16.99 -7.34 -29.01
N GLU A 99 -16.54 -6.28 -28.35
CA GLU A 99 -17.00 -4.92 -28.63
C GLU A 99 -16.38 -4.37 -29.91
N SER A 100 -17.13 -3.54 -30.62
CA SER A 100 -16.63 -2.84 -31.80
C SER A 100 -15.85 -1.57 -31.44
N ASP A 101 -16.13 -0.98 -30.28
CA ASP A 101 -15.47 0.22 -29.75
C ASP A 101 -14.50 -0.19 -28.63
N LEU A 102 -13.22 0.21 -28.77
CA LEU A 102 -12.17 -0.11 -27.80
C LEU A 102 -12.43 0.52 -26.42
N LEU A 103 -13.01 1.72 -26.37
CA LEU A 103 -13.36 2.37 -25.10
C LEU A 103 -14.38 1.54 -24.31
N ASP A 104 -15.40 1.02 -25.00
CA ASP A 104 -16.44 0.19 -24.36
C ASP A 104 -15.89 -1.18 -23.98
N GLY A 105 -14.99 -1.75 -24.81
CA GLY A 105 -14.27 -2.98 -24.51
C GLY A 105 -13.39 -2.88 -23.25
N LEU A 106 -12.71 -1.74 -23.04
CA LEU A 106 -11.84 -1.50 -21.88
C LEU A 106 -12.61 -1.09 -20.63
N ALA A 107 -13.67 -0.28 -20.76
CA ALA A 107 -14.40 0.32 -19.64
C ALA A 107 -15.43 -0.63 -19.02
N THR A 108 -14.98 -1.81 -18.61
CA THR A 108 -15.78 -2.81 -17.90
C THR A 108 -15.64 -2.68 -16.39
N GLU A 109 -16.58 -3.24 -15.63
CA GLU A 109 -16.46 -3.34 -14.16
C GLU A 109 -15.18 -4.07 -13.71
N ALA A 110 -14.64 -4.99 -14.52
CA ALA A 110 -13.38 -5.66 -14.23
C ALA A 110 -12.18 -4.70 -14.18
N LEU A 111 -12.26 -3.53 -14.85
CA LEU A 111 -11.21 -2.53 -14.82
C LEU A 111 -10.94 -2.00 -13.42
N THR A 112 -11.98 -1.78 -12.60
CA THR A 112 -11.78 -1.31 -11.23
C THR A 112 -11.15 -2.39 -10.35
N GLY A 113 -11.39 -3.67 -10.66
CA GLY A 113 -10.83 -4.82 -9.97
C GLY A 113 -9.30 -4.93 -10.07
N ILE A 114 -8.69 -4.47 -11.17
CA ILE A 114 -7.23 -4.51 -11.37
C ILE A 114 -6.48 -3.78 -10.24
N ALA A 115 -7.00 -2.63 -9.82
CA ALA A 115 -6.36 -1.78 -8.82
C ALA A 115 -7.13 -1.75 -7.48
N GLU A 116 -8.08 -2.66 -7.26
CA GLU A 116 -9.04 -2.63 -6.15
C GLU A 116 -9.58 -1.19 -5.93
N ALA A 117 -10.00 -0.56 -7.02
CA ALA A 117 -10.46 0.82 -7.08
C ALA A 117 -11.99 0.89 -6.97
N THR A 118 -12.53 2.03 -6.55
CA THR A 118 -13.99 2.26 -6.57
C THR A 118 -14.46 2.85 -7.88
N GLY A 119 -13.55 3.40 -8.68
CA GLY A 119 -13.83 3.84 -10.03
C GLY A 119 -12.58 3.90 -10.88
N ALA A 120 -12.80 3.93 -12.19
CA ALA A 120 -11.77 4.04 -13.20
C ALA A 120 -12.24 4.85 -14.40
N VAL A 121 -11.32 5.45 -15.13
CA VAL A 121 -11.57 6.16 -16.37
C VAL A 121 -10.56 5.73 -17.41
N VAL A 122 -11.06 5.39 -18.59
CA VAL A 122 -10.29 5.18 -19.81
C VAL A 122 -10.37 6.49 -20.60
N VAL A 123 -9.23 7.11 -20.89
CA VAL A 123 -9.11 8.30 -21.73
C VAL A 123 -8.34 7.90 -22.97
N LEU A 124 -8.98 7.93 -24.14
CA LEU A 124 -8.35 7.77 -25.44
C LEU A 124 -8.56 9.04 -26.28
N GLN A 125 -7.88 9.15 -27.43
CA GLN A 125 -8.07 10.28 -28.33
C GLN A 125 -9.54 10.49 -28.76
N GLU A 126 -10.29 9.39 -28.85
CA GLU A 126 -11.68 9.32 -29.33
C GLU A 126 -12.70 9.80 -28.28
N GLY A 127 -12.31 9.82 -27.01
CA GLY A 127 -13.18 10.17 -25.89
C GLY A 127 -12.77 9.52 -24.58
N SER A 128 -13.69 9.54 -23.61
CA SER A 128 -13.47 8.85 -22.33
C SER A 128 -14.67 8.03 -21.92
N ARG A 129 -14.41 6.97 -21.15
CA ARG A 129 -15.42 6.14 -20.50
C ARG A 129 -15.07 5.98 -19.03
N ARG A 130 -16.11 5.98 -18.20
CA ARG A 130 -16.00 5.98 -16.75
C ARG A 130 -16.69 4.73 -16.21
N VAL A 131 -16.08 4.13 -15.19
CA VAL A 131 -16.58 2.95 -14.51
C VAL A 131 -16.59 3.26 -13.01
N GLY A 132 -17.69 2.97 -12.33
CA GLY A 132 -17.81 3.18 -10.88
C GLY A 132 -17.80 4.64 -10.46
N ALA A 133 -17.23 4.92 -9.29
CA ALA A 133 -17.19 6.25 -8.67
C ALA A 133 -16.00 7.07 -9.19
N THR A 134 -16.27 8.07 -10.03
CA THR A 134 -15.23 8.91 -10.66
C THR A 134 -15.50 10.40 -10.42
N PRO A 135 -14.45 11.26 -10.44
CA PRO A 135 -14.65 12.70 -10.46
C PRO A 135 -15.52 13.17 -11.64
N SER A 136 -16.04 14.40 -11.54
CA SER A 136 -16.79 15.03 -12.64
C SER A 136 -15.90 15.30 -13.86
N THR A 137 -16.51 15.57 -15.01
CA THR A 137 -15.78 15.85 -16.26
C THR A 137 -14.77 16.98 -16.09
N GLU A 138 -15.16 18.08 -15.44
CA GLU A 138 -14.27 19.22 -15.22
C GLU A 138 -13.05 18.85 -14.37
N GLN A 139 -13.27 18.09 -13.30
CA GLN A 139 -12.21 17.62 -12.41
C GLN A 139 -11.25 16.65 -13.12
N LEU A 140 -11.79 15.76 -13.96
CA LEU A 140 -10.99 14.87 -14.80
C LEU A 140 -10.14 15.64 -15.81
N THR A 141 -10.67 16.69 -16.45
CA THR A 141 -9.90 17.52 -17.36
C THR A 141 -8.70 18.17 -16.67
N LYS A 142 -8.89 18.68 -15.44
CA LYS A 142 -7.79 19.24 -14.65
C LYS A 142 -6.76 18.19 -14.26
N LEU A 143 -7.21 17.00 -13.86
CA LEU A 143 -6.32 15.89 -13.55
C LEU A 143 -5.50 15.43 -14.76
N VAL A 144 -6.13 15.24 -15.92
CA VAL A 144 -5.43 14.86 -17.16
C VAL A 144 -4.43 15.93 -17.59
N ALA A 145 -4.78 17.22 -17.43
CA ALA A 145 -3.84 18.31 -17.68
C ALA A 145 -2.61 18.25 -16.75
N TYR A 146 -2.82 17.98 -15.45
CA TYR A 146 -1.75 17.77 -14.49
C TYR A 146 -0.89 16.53 -14.82
N LEU A 147 -1.50 15.41 -15.20
CA LEU A 147 -0.78 14.21 -15.62
C LEU A 147 0.07 14.46 -16.88
N GLY A 148 -0.43 15.31 -17.79
CA GLY A 148 0.28 15.72 -19.00
C GLY A 148 1.54 16.53 -18.76
N THR A 149 1.74 17.11 -17.56
CA THR A 149 3.00 17.82 -17.21
C THR A 149 4.07 16.88 -16.67
N ARG A 150 3.77 15.58 -16.51
CA ARG A 150 4.70 14.60 -15.94
C ARG A 150 5.41 13.80 -17.04
N GLU A 151 6.62 13.36 -16.72
CA GLU A 151 7.44 12.50 -17.59
C GLU A 151 7.30 11.01 -17.27
N ASP A 152 6.79 10.64 -16.09
CA ASP A 152 6.65 9.25 -15.66
C ASP A 152 5.48 8.53 -16.37
N ASP A 153 5.66 7.28 -16.80
CA ASP A 153 4.60 6.47 -17.45
C ASP A 153 3.50 6.07 -16.46
N THR A 154 3.84 6.03 -15.18
CA THR A 154 2.89 5.72 -14.10
C THR A 154 2.97 6.81 -13.03
N PHE A 155 1.80 7.28 -12.60
CA PHE A 155 1.66 8.19 -11.47
C PHE A 155 0.76 7.54 -10.42
N PHE A 156 1.14 7.60 -9.15
CA PHE A 156 0.28 7.18 -8.07
C PHE A 156 0.44 8.06 -6.84
N THR A 157 -0.65 8.23 -6.09
CA THR A 157 -0.67 8.95 -4.83
C THR A 157 -1.82 8.45 -3.97
N ASP A 158 -1.63 8.39 -2.65
CA ASP A 158 -2.68 8.14 -1.67
C ASP A 158 -3.42 9.43 -1.25
N LYS A 159 -2.87 10.59 -1.65
CA LYS A 159 -3.37 11.92 -1.27
C LYS A 159 -3.19 12.91 -2.41
N LEU A 160 -4.10 12.85 -3.38
CA LEU A 160 -4.11 13.72 -4.56
C LEU A 160 -4.07 15.21 -4.19
N ALA A 161 -4.70 15.61 -3.08
CA ALA A 161 -4.69 17.00 -2.62
C ALA A 161 -3.29 17.57 -2.29
N ARG A 162 -2.26 16.72 -2.11
CA ARG A 162 -0.86 17.19 -1.98
C ARG A 162 -0.30 17.69 -3.30
N GLU A 163 -0.70 17.06 -4.39
CA GLU A 163 -0.22 17.35 -5.75
C GLU A 163 -1.10 18.39 -6.44
N LEU A 164 -2.42 18.29 -6.22
CA LEU A 164 -3.43 19.14 -6.81
C LEU A 164 -4.35 19.65 -5.69
N PRO A 165 -4.09 20.83 -5.07
CA PRO A 165 -4.81 21.30 -3.89
C PRO A 165 -6.33 21.38 -4.05
N GLU A 166 -6.82 21.71 -5.25
CA GLU A 166 -8.25 21.73 -5.57
C GLU A 166 -8.91 20.34 -5.47
N ALA A 167 -8.14 19.26 -5.52
CA ALA A 167 -8.64 17.90 -5.34
C ALA A 167 -9.18 17.61 -3.94
N ALA A 168 -8.88 18.47 -2.96
CA ALA A 168 -9.51 18.42 -1.65
C ALA A 168 -11.05 18.47 -1.74
N ALA A 169 -11.61 19.13 -2.77
CA ALA A 169 -13.06 19.24 -2.96
C ALA A 169 -13.73 17.93 -3.45
N TRP A 170 -12.96 16.95 -3.92
CA TRP A 170 -13.47 15.67 -4.42
C TRP A 170 -12.78 14.44 -3.80
N SER A 171 -12.22 14.62 -2.60
CA SER A 171 -11.55 13.56 -1.84
C SER A 171 -12.45 12.37 -1.51
N SER A 172 -13.77 12.58 -1.41
CA SER A 172 -14.76 11.52 -1.19
C SER A 172 -14.81 10.48 -2.31
N VAL A 173 -14.31 10.80 -3.50
CA VAL A 173 -14.28 9.90 -4.66
C VAL A 173 -12.84 9.59 -5.10
N ALA A 174 -11.94 10.56 -5.06
CA ALA A 174 -10.58 10.45 -5.58
C ALA A 174 -9.55 11.09 -4.64
N SER A 175 -9.41 10.55 -3.43
CA SER A 175 -8.27 10.86 -2.56
C SER A 175 -7.02 10.14 -3.05
N GLY A 176 -7.15 8.87 -3.42
CA GLY A 176 -6.09 8.08 -4.04
C GLY A 176 -6.27 8.00 -5.56
N VAL A 177 -5.18 8.13 -6.30
CA VAL A 177 -5.14 7.99 -7.76
C VAL A 177 -4.00 7.08 -8.17
N LEU A 178 -4.26 6.20 -9.13
CA LEU A 178 -3.25 5.52 -9.94
C LEU A 178 -3.55 5.88 -11.40
N ALA A 179 -2.55 6.35 -12.14
CA ALA A 179 -2.68 6.66 -13.55
C ALA A 179 -1.54 5.99 -14.32
N VAL A 180 -1.90 5.27 -15.40
CA VAL A 180 -0.96 4.67 -16.34
C VAL A 180 -1.15 5.33 -17.68
N THR A 181 -0.06 5.81 -18.25
CA THR A 181 -0.04 6.45 -19.56
C THR A 181 0.03 5.39 -20.64
N ILE A 182 -0.94 5.39 -21.57
CA ILE A 182 -0.90 4.54 -22.76
C ILE A 182 -0.07 5.25 -23.85
N SER A 183 -0.38 6.53 -24.10
CA SER A 183 0.31 7.36 -25.08
C SER A 183 0.31 8.82 -24.64
N ARG A 184 1.50 9.42 -24.48
CA ARG A 184 1.61 10.86 -24.14
C ARG A 184 1.20 11.76 -25.28
N GLU A 185 1.63 11.41 -26.50
CA GLU A 185 1.35 12.21 -27.70
C GLU A 185 -0.15 12.36 -27.93
N LEU A 186 -0.90 11.28 -27.68
CA LEU A 186 -2.34 11.23 -27.83
C LEU A 186 -3.11 11.56 -26.55
N ARG A 187 -2.39 11.81 -25.44
CA ARG A 187 -2.97 12.06 -24.09
C ARG A 187 -3.91 10.96 -23.62
N GLU A 188 -3.48 9.72 -23.78
CA GLU A 188 -4.24 8.53 -23.44
C GLU A 188 -3.80 7.93 -22.12
N TYR A 189 -4.78 7.66 -21.25
CA TYR A 189 -4.55 7.25 -19.87
C TYR A 189 -5.57 6.23 -19.40
N LEU A 190 -5.13 5.31 -18.55
CA LEU A 190 -5.98 4.56 -17.63
C LEU A 190 -5.81 5.15 -16.24
N ILE A 191 -6.90 5.56 -15.61
CA ILE A 191 -6.87 6.23 -14.31
C ILE A 191 -7.82 5.52 -13.35
N TRP A 192 -7.34 5.14 -12.18
CA TRP A 192 -8.10 4.52 -11.11
C TRP A 192 -8.21 5.44 -9.91
N PHE A 193 -9.34 5.36 -9.21
CA PHE A 193 -9.70 6.22 -8.10
C PHE A 193 -10.06 5.42 -6.86
N ARG A 194 -9.59 5.90 -5.71
CA ARG A 194 -10.02 5.44 -4.38
C ARG A 194 -10.51 6.60 -3.53
N PRO A 195 -11.60 6.42 -2.76
CA PRO A 195 -12.14 7.45 -1.92
C PRO A 195 -11.25 7.67 -0.69
N MET A 196 -11.43 8.80 -0.03
CA MET A 196 -10.83 9.03 1.29
C MET A 196 -11.31 7.98 2.28
N THR A 197 -10.36 7.41 3.04
CA THR A 197 -10.66 6.59 4.20
C THR A 197 -10.20 7.36 5.43
N GLU A 198 -11.13 7.69 6.32
CA GLU A 198 -10.79 8.29 7.62
C GLU A 198 -10.09 7.25 8.48
N GLN A 199 -8.86 7.54 8.89
CA GLN A 199 -8.09 6.73 9.81
C GLN A 199 -7.60 7.63 10.93
N THR A 200 -7.93 7.26 12.17
CA THR A 200 -7.33 7.85 13.35
C THR A 200 -6.00 7.13 13.60
N ILE A 201 -4.91 7.90 13.63
CA ILE A 201 -3.59 7.41 14.02
C ILE A 201 -3.37 7.91 15.44
N ASP A 202 -3.44 6.99 16.40
CA ASP A 202 -3.15 7.25 17.82
C ASP A 202 -1.64 7.31 18.10
#